data_AF-A0ABD7MH17-F1
#
_entry.id   AF-A0ABD7MH17-F1
#
_cell.length_a   1.000
_cell.length_b   1.000
_cell.length_c   1.000
_cell.angle_alpha   90.00
_cell.angle_beta   90.00
_cell.angle_gamma   90.00
#
_symmetry.space_group_name_H-M   'P 1'
#
loop_
_entity.id
_entity.type
_entity.pdbx_description
1 polymer ?
#
loop_
_entity_poly.entity_id
_entity_poly.type
_entity_poly.pdbx_seq_one_letter_code
_entity_poly.pdbx_strand_id
1 'polypeptide(L)'
;MKRKVLAMLVPALLVAGAANAAEIYNKNGNKLDLYGKVDARHTFSDNPGDDGDETIIELGFKGETQITDQLTGYGQALTKTKASDTEGSDNTYVKLAFAGLKFGEMGSFDYGRNYGVIYDVEAWTDMLPIFGGDSYTWTDNFMAGRANGVATYRNSDFFGLVEGLNFALQYQGNNEGSNAGEDQEGTKNGHEDVRFQNGDGFGLSTSYDFDFGLSLGAAYSNSDRTNSQVALGGYHYNEYSKFAGGDTAEAWTFGAKYDANNVYLAMGDAANLLI
;
A
#
# COMPACT_ATOMS: atom_id res chain seq x y z
N MET A 1 22.27 9.60 -33.66
CA MET A 1 22.22 8.52 -32.66
C MET A 1 20.76 8.30 -32.26
N LYS A 2 20.22 7.11 -32.50
CA LYS A 2 18.81 6.77 -32.24
C LYS A 2 18.63 6.61 -30.72
N ARG A 3 17.87 7.49 -30.08
CA ARG A 3 17.42 7.33 -28.69
C ARG A 3 16.43 6.16 -28.68
N LYS A 4 16.89 4.96 -28.32
CA LYS A 4 15.99 3.87 -27.92
C LYS A 4 15.51 4.21 -26.51
N VAL A 5 14.39 4.91 -26.43
CA VAL A 5 13.65 5.06 -25.17
C VAL A 5 13.06 3.69 -24.89
N LEU A 6 13.75 2.90 -24.07
CA LEU A 6 13.18 1.69 -23.50
C LEU A 6 12.29 2.18 -22.35
N ALA A 7 11.04 2.49 -22.68
CA ALA A 7 10.03 2.80 -21.67
C ALA A 7 9.79 1.52 -20.88
N MET A 8 10.40 1.42 -19.71
CA MET A 8 10.01 0.40 -18.74
C MET A 8 8.58 0.75 -18.29
N LEU A 9 7.61 -0.06 -18.73
CA LEU A 9 6.24 -0.05 -18.22
C LEU A 9 6.31 -0.39 -16.73
N VAL A 10 6.38 0.63 -15.89
CA VAL A 10 6.31 0.49 -14.44
C VAL A 10 4.82 0.36 -14.09
N PRO A 11 4.39 -0.67 -13.33
CA PRO A 11 3.01 -0.79 -12.86
C PRO A 11 2.48 0.52 -12.28
N ALA A 12 1.26 0.92 -12.67
CA ALA A 12 0.68 2.23 -12.39
C ALA A 12 0.72 2.65 -10.90
N LEU A 13 0.67 1.70 -9.95
CA LEU A 13 0.78 2.00 -8.51
C LEU A 13 2.15 2.56 -8.08
N LEU A 14 3.23 2.26 -8.80
CA LEU A 14 4.54 2.86 -8.52
C LEU A 14 4.63 4.32 -8.99
N VAL A 15 3.63 4.82 -9.74
CA VAL A 15 3.65 6.16 -10.35
C VAL A 15 2.94 7.22 -9.50
N ALA A 16 2.05 6.85 -8.58
CA ALA A 16 1.25 7.81 -7.81
C ALA A 16 2.07 8.81 -6.95
N GLY A 17 3.35 8.52 -6.64
CA GLY A 17 4.27 9.44 -5.96
C GLY A 17 5.44 9.95 -6.82
N ALA A 18 5.49 9.62 -8.11
CA ALA A 18 6.68 9.78 -8.95
C ALA A 18 6.77 11.11 -9.72
N ALA A 19 5.74 11.97 -9.66
CA ALA A 19 5.70 13.21 -10.45
C ALA A 19 6.88 14.17 -10.18
N ASN A 20 7.59 14.02 -9.05
CA ASN A 20 8.74 14.85 -8.66
C ASN A 20 10.00 14.04 -8.28
N ALA A 21 10.17 12.83 -8.82
CA ALA A 21 11.40 12.06 -8.59
C ALA A 21 12.57 12.63 -9.43
N ALA A 22 13.73 12.80 -8.81
CA ALA A 22 14.96 13.23 -9.47
C ALA A 22 15.89 12.04 -9.73
N GLU A 23 16.16 11.75 -11.00
CA GLU A 23 17.17 10.77 -11.39
C GLU A 23 18.56 11.31 -11.02
N ILE A 24 19.22 10.66 -10.05
CA ILE A 24 20.55 11.07 -9.56
C ILE A 24 21.66 10.14 -10.03
N TYR A 25 21.31 8.95 -10.52
CA TYR A 25 22.26 8.00 -11.07
C TYR A 25 21.62 7.19 -12.19
N ASN A 26 22.33 7.08 -13.32
CA ASN A 26 21.94 6.23 -14.44
C ASN A 26 23.18 5.81 -15.22
N LYS A 27 23.70 4.63 -14.88
CA LYS A 27 24.93 4.11 -15.50
C LYS A 27 24.96 2.59 -15.45
N ASN A 28 25.44 1.97 -16.53
CA ASN A 28 25.66 0.52 -16.63
C ASN A 28 24.42 -0.31 -16.27
N GLY A 29 23.24 0.07 -16.77
CA GLY A 29 21.98 -0.64 -16.48
C GLY A 29 21.45 -0.45 -15.05
N ASN A 30 22.05 0.43 -14.24
CA ASN A 30 21.60 0.74 -12.90
C ASN A 30 21.07 2.17 -12.87
N LYS A 31 19.87 2.34 -12.29
CA LYS A 31 19.18 3.62 -12.14
C LYS A 31 18.84 3.85 -10.66
N LEU A 32 19.00 5.07 -10.19
CA LEU A 32 18.58 5.49 -8.85
C LEU A 32 17.87 6.85 -8.94
N ASP A 33 16.61 6.85 -8.54
CA ASP A 33 15.78 8.03 -8.38
C ASP A 33 15.67 8.37 -6.90
N LEU A 34 15.91 9.63 -6.55
CA LEU A 34 15.63 10.19 -5.23
C LEU A 34 14.34 11.00 -5.31
N TYR A 35 13.42 10.82 -4.37
CA TYR A 35 12.16 11.55 -4.35
C TYR A 35 11.74 11.87 -2.93
N GLY A 36 10.89 12.87 -2.79
CA GLY A 36 10.42 13.32 -1.49
C GLY A 36 9.57 14.57 -1.60
N LYS A 37 9.09 15.04 -0.45
CA LYS A 37 8.39 16.31 -0.33
C LYS A 37 8.62 16.93 1.04
N VAL A 38 8.54 18.25 1.09
CA VAL A 38 8.33 19.01 2.33
C VAL A 38 6.94 19.60 2.22
N ASP A 39 6.07 19.25 3.15
CA ASP A 39 4.67 19.65 3.18
C ASP A 39 4.47 20.49 4.43
N ALA A 40 4.55 21.81 4.26
CA ALA A 40 4.35 22.78 5.34
C ALA A 40 2.87 23.14 5.42
N ARG A 41 2.20 22.58 6.43
CA ARG A 41 0.74 22.66 6.58
C ARG A 41 0.35 23.03 8.01
N HIS A 42 -0.70 23.82 8.11
CA HIS A 42 -1.44 24.05 9.34
C HIS A 42 -2.90 23.65 9.12
N THR A 43 -3.46 22.87 10.03
CA THR A 43 -4.87 22.50 10.02
C THR A 43 -5.61 23.38 11.01
N PHE A 44 -6.70 24.00 10.54
CA PHE A 44 -7.58 24.81 11.37
C PHE A 44 -8.82 23.98 11.70
N SER A 45 -9.05 23.70 12.99
CA SER A 45 -10.16 22.88 13.44
C SER A 45 -10.74 23.36 14.75
N ASP A 46 -12.06 23.27 14.90
CA ASP A 46 -12.72 23.47 16.20
C ASP A 46 -12.39 22.33 17.18
N ASN A 47 -11.93 21.18 16.69
CA ASN A 47 -11.41 20.10 17.51
C ASN A 47 -9.92 20.35 17.83
N PRO A 48 -9.55 20.63 19.09
CA PRO A 48 -8.16 20.94 19.44
C PRO A 48 -7.17 19.81 19.17
N GLY A 49 -7.63 18.57 19.01
CA GLY A 49 -6.77 17.43 18.65
C GLY A 49 -6.34 17.42 17.19
N ASP A 50 -7.07 18.12 16.31
CA ASP A 50 -6.81 18.19 14.87
C ASP A 50 -6.24 19.57 14.46
N ASP A 51 -6.37 20.57 15.32
CA ASP A 51 -5.87 21.94 15.10
C ASP A 51 -4.35 22.01 15.35
N GLY A 52 -3.64 22.70 14.46
CA GLY A 52 -2.23 23.02 14.67
C GLY A 52 -1.32 22.75 13.47
N ASP A 53 -0.01 22.80 13.75
CA ASP A 53 1.03 22.51 12.77
C ASP A 53 1.09 21.01 12.45
N GLU A 54 1.03 20.70 11.16
CA GLU A 54 1.11 19.34 10.62
C GLU A 54 2.24 19.21 9.60
N THR A 55 3.27 20.05 9.72
CA THR A 55 4.42 20.03 8.80
C THR A 55 5.11 18.67 8.81
N ILE A 56 5.32 18.10 7.62
CA ILE A 56 6.01 16.81 7.43
C ILE A 56 7.10 16.89 6.36
N ILE A 57 8.04 15.96 6.46
CA ILE A 57 9.04 15.69 5.44
C ILE A 57 8.92 14.22 5.03
N GLU A 58 8.86 13.94 3.73
CA GLU A 58 9.01 12.60 3.19
C GLU A 58 10.26 12.54 2.31
N LEU A 59 11.05 11.48 2.46
CA LEU A 59 12.24 11.23 1.65
C LEU A 59 12.36 9.75 1.35
N GLY A 60 12.63 9.41 0.09
CA GLY A 60 12.72 8.06 -0.38
C GLY A 60 13.58 7.92 -1.63
N PHE A 61 13.85 6.68 -2.01
CA PHE A 61 14.53 6.36 -3.26
C PHE A 61 13.87 5.18 -3.97
N LYS A 62 14.05 5.11 -5.28
CA LYS A 62 13.71 3.97 -6.13
C LYS A 62 14.95 3.57 -6.90
N GLY A 63 15.39 2.33 -6.74
CA GLY A 63 16.52 1.76 -7.44
C GLY A 63 16.06 0.68 -8.41
N GLU A 64 16.65 0.65 -9.60
CA GLU A 64 16.45 -0.40 -10.59
C GLU A 64 17.81 -0.86 -11.12
N THR A 65 17.95 -2.17 -11.33
CA THR A 65 19.14 -2.80 -11.91
C THR A 65 18.72 -3.79 -12.99
N GLN A 66 19.15 -3.53 -14.21
CA GLN A 66 18.96 -4.45 -15.32
C GLN A 66 19.93 -5.63 -15.15
N ILE A 67 19.38 -6.82 -14.91
CA ILE A 67 20.17 -8.05 -14.72
C ILE A 67 20.37 -8.73 -16.07
N THR A 68 19.29 -8.88 -16.84
CA THR A 68 19.28 -9.34 -18.24
C THR A 68 18.26 -8.53 -19.05
N ASP A 69 18.09 -8.86 -20.33
CA ASP A 69 17.05 -8.24 -21.17
C ASP A 69 15.61 -8.54 -20.70
N GLN A 70 15.42 -9.60 -19.90
CA GLN A 70 14.10 -10.04 -19.42
C GLN A 70 13.97 -10.00 -17.90
N LEU A 71 15.04 -9.63 -17.18
CA LEU A 71 15.06 -9.61 -15.72
C LEU A 71 15.61 -8.30 -15.19
N THR A 72 14.79 -7.59 -14.42
CA THR A 72 15.16 -6.35 -13.73
C THR A 72 14.94 -6.52 -12.25
N GLY A 73 15.95 -6.24 -11.44
CA GLY A 73 15.80 -6.09 -9.99
C GLY A 73 15.42 -4.66 -9.64
N TYR A 74 14.60 -4.48 -8.62
CA TYR A 74 14.22 -3.15 -8.13
C TYR A 74 14.03 -3.12 -6.62
N GLY A 75 14.05 -1.92 -6.06
CA GLY A 75 13.73 -1.70 -4.66
C GLY A 75 13.31 -0.25 -4.40
N GLN A 76 12.49 -0.07 -3.38
CA GLN A 76 11.99 1.24 -2.98
C GLN A 76 11.97 1.37 -1.47
N ALA A 77 12.38 2.54 -0.99
CA ALA A 77 12.18 2.96 0.39
C ALA A 77 11.55 4.36 0.44
N LEU A 78 10.73 4.60 1.44
CA LEU A 78 10.14 5.91 1.74
C LEU A 78 10.01 6.08 3.25
N THR A 79 10.62 7.13 3.78
CA THR A 79 10.53 7.53 5.18
C THR A 79 9.72 8.81 5.29
N LYS A 80 8.92 8.92 6.36
CA LYS A 80 8.20 10.14 6.75
C LYS A 80 8.64 10.56 8.13
N THR A 81 8.90 11.86 8.29
CA THR A 81 9.23 12.52 9.54
C THR A 81 8.22 13.63 9.80
N LYS A 82 7.58 13.63 10.98
CA LYS A 82 6.80 14.80 11.43
C LYS A 82 7.77 15.88 11.91
N ALA A 83 7.68 17.06 11.31
CA ALA A 83 8.52 18.22 11.62
C ALA A 83 7.79 19.26 12.48
N SER A 84 6.57 18.94 12.95
CA SER A 84 5.74 19.79 13.80
C SER A 84 5.83 19.48 15.30
N ASP A 85 6.64 18.49 15.70
CA ASP A 85 6.82 18.12 17.10
C ASP A 85 8.20 18.56 17.63
N THR A 86 8.37 18.49 18.95
CA THR A 86 9.60 18.85 19.65
C THR A 86 10.77 17.91 19.35
N GLU A 87 11.98 18.45 19.47
CA GLU A 87 13.21 17.66 19.34
C GLU A 87 13.28 16.58 20.43
N GLY A 88 13.55 15.34 20.01
CA GLY A 88 13.60 14.17 20.91
C GLY A 88 12.38 13.25 20.84
N SER A 89 11.33 13.63 20.10
CA SER A 89 10.18 12.75 19.84
C SER A 89 10.47 11.69 18.77
N ASP A 90 9.91 10.49 18.94
CA ASP A 90 9.98 9.38 17.98
C ASP A 90 8.97 9.57 16.82
N ASN A 91 9.27 10.49 15.91
CA ASN A 91 8.34 10.94 14.86
C ASN A 91 8.72 10.57 13.43
N THR A 92 9.68 9.65 13.28
CA THR A 92 10.12 9.16 11.98
C THR A 92 9.75 7.70 11.80
N TYR A 93 9.09 7.38 10.70
CA TYR A 93 8.69 6.01 10.38
C TYR A 93 8.82 5.71 8.88
N VAL A 94 8.97 4.43 8.57
CA VAL A 94 9.07 3.93 7.19
C VAL A 94 7.67 3.69 6.65
N LYS A 95 7.31 4.36 5.55
CA LYS A 95 6.08 4.11 4.80
C LYS A 95 6.24 2.90 3.89
N LEU A 96 7.33 2.83 3.14
CA LEU A 96 7.60 1.75 2.18
C LEU A 96 9.04 1.26 2.33
N ALA A 97 9.24 -0.05 2.24
CA ALA A 97 10.56 -0.67 2.18
C ALA A 97 10.41 -2.08 1.61
N PHE A 98 10.63 -2.23 0.31
CA PHE A 98 10.50 -3.51 -0.38
C PHE A 98 11.52 -3.64 -1.52
N ALA A 99 11.77 -4.88 -1.91
CA ALA A 99 12.59 -5.23 -3.06
C ALA A 99 11.90 -6.32 -3.89
N GLY A 100 12.19 -6.35 -5.18
CA GLY A 100 11.53 -7.27 -6.10
C GLY A 100 12.29 -7.51 -7.39
N LEU A 101 11.73 -8.42 -8.17
CA LEU A 101 12.18 -8.81 -9.49
C LEU A 101 11.03 -8.65 -10.49
N LYS A 102 11.34 -8.13 -11.67
CA LYS A 102 10.43 -8.04 -12.81
C LYS A 102 10.93 -8.94 -13.93
N PHE A 103 10.05 -9.78 -14.45
CA PHE A 103 10.33 -10.86 -15.40
C PHE A 103 9.74 -10.54 -16.79
N GLY A 104 10.09 -9.40 -17.38
CA GLY A 104 9.53 -8.97 -18.66
C GLY A 104 8.00 -8.90 -18.62
N GLU A 105 7.34 -9.61 -19.54
CA GLU A 105 5.87 -9.72 -19.65
C GLU A 105 5.26 -10.73 -18.65
N MET A 106 6.09 -11.56 -17.99
CA MET A 106 5.60 -12.51 -16.98
C MET A 106 5.21 -11.84 -15.66
N GLY A 107 5.38 -10.52 -15.53
CA GLY A 107 5.01 -9.76 -14.35
C GLY A 107 6.17 -9.50 -13.39
N SER A 108 5.84 -9.19 -12.15
CA SER A 108 6.80 -8.85 -11.09
C SER A 108 6.43 -9.49 -9.77
N PHE A 109 7.43 -9.77 -8.94
CA PHE A 109 7.27 -10.21 -7.57
C PHE A 109 8.08 -9.31 -6.64
N ASP A 110 7.49 -8.85 -5.55
CA ASP A 110 8.15 -8.08 -4.50
C ASP A 110 7.78 -8.57 -3.09
N TYR A 111 8.68 -8.30 -2.15
CA TYR A 111 8.46 -8.59 -0.72
C TYR A 111 8.96 -7.44 0.16
N GLY A 112 8.19 -7.11 1.18
CA GLY A 112 8.57 -6.15 2.22
C GLY A 112 7.39 -5.40 2.81
N ARG A 113 7.63 -4.15 3.23
CA ARG A 113 6.58 -3.20 3.60
C ARG A 113 6.10 -2.49 2.35
N ASN A 114 4.90 -2.85 1.88
CA ASN A 114 4.30 -2.33 0.65
C ASN A 114 2.80 -2.08 0.86
N TYR A 115 2.12 -1.54 -0.15
CA TYR A 115 0.67 -1.44 -0.16
C TYR A 115 0.00 -2.81 -0.33
N GLY A 116 -1.07 -3.03 0.42
CA GLY A 116 -1.97 -4.15 0.26
C GLY A 116 -2.80 -4.03 -1.03
N VAL A 117 -3.20 -5.17 -1.61
CA VAL A 117 -3.88 -5.20 -2.92
C VAL A 117 -5.27 -4.56 -2.94
N ILE A 118 -5.92 -4.40 -1.77
CA ILE A 118 -7.17 -3.62 -1.68
C ILE A 118 -6.94 -2.16 -2.11
N TYR A 119 -5.76 -1.62 -1.80
CA TYR A 119 -5.39 -0.24 -2.14
C TYR A 119 -5.18 -0.03 -3.65
N ASP A 120 -5.11 -1.09 -4.46
CA ASP A 120 -5.03 -0.96 -5.93
C ASP A 120 -6.26 -0.27 -6.53
N VAL A 121 -7.41 -0.41 -5.86
CA VAL A 121 -8.68 0.25 -6.22
C VAL A 121 -8.86 1.55 -5.44
N GLU A 122 -8.59 1.54 -4.12
CA GLU A 122 -8.76 2.74 -3.28
C GLU A 122 -7.87 3.92 -3.70
N ALA A 123 -6.69 3.63 -4.27
CA ALA A 123 -5.81 4.65 -4.79
C ALA A 123 -6.46 5.52 -5.89
N TRP A 124 -7.60 5.13 -6.46
CA TRP A 124 -8.34 5.94 -7.42
C TRP A 124 -9.14 7.06 -6.73
N THR A 125 -9.63 6.83 -5.52
CA THR A 125 -10.38 7.82 -4.74
C THR A 125 -9.50 8.62 -3.79
N ASP A 126 -8.32 8.09 -3.42
CA ASP A 126 -7.30 8.77 -2.62
C ASP A 126 -6.44 9.77 -3.43
N MET A 127 -7.12 10.74 -4.06
CA MET A 127 -6.52 11.76 -4.94
C MET A 127 -6.88 13.19 -4.52
N LEU A 128 -7.41 13.34 -3.31
CA LEU A 128 -7.75 14.62 -2.73
C LEU A 128 -6.48 15.37 -2.28
N PRO A 129 -6.53 16.71 -2.14
CA PRO A 129 -5.32 17.49 -1.85
C PRO A 129 -4.62 17.12 -0.54
N ILE A 130 -5.37 16.75 0.50
CA ILE A 130 -4.86 16.57 1.86
C ILE A 130 -5.55 15.41 2.60
N PHE A 131 -6.89 15.42 2.62
CA PHE A 131 -7.72 14.36 3.23
C PHE A 131 -7.99 13.23 2.24
N GLY A 132 -8.73 12.19 2.63
CA GLY A 132 -9.07 11.06 1.76
C GLY A 132 -8.24 9.82 2.04
N GLY A 133 -8.67 8.69 1.46
CA GLY A 133 -8.05 7.38 1.70
C GLY A 133 -8.17 6.88 3.14
N ASP A 134 -9.16 7.38 3.89
CA ASP A 134 -9.35 7.16 5.34
C ASP A 134 -10.73 6.61 5.70
N SER A 135 -11.59 6.34 4.70
CA SER A 135 -12.92 5.75 4.88
C SER A 135 -12.84 4.34 5.49
N TYR A 136 -11.94 3.52 4.96
CA TYR A 136 -11.66 2.16 5.46
C TYR A 136 -10.19 1.74 5.32
N THR A 137 -9.38 2.53 4.61
CA THR A 137 -7.95 2.28 4.49
C THR A 137 -7.23 2.84 5.72
N TRP A 138 -6.64 1.92 6.47
CA TRP A 138 -5.77 2.22 7.59
C TRP A 138 -4.39 1.60 7.35
N THR A 139 -3.36 2.23 7.92
CA THR A 139 -2.01 1.66 7.88
C THR A 139 -1.91 0.52 8.89
N ASP A 140 -1.23 -0.56 8.52
CA ASP A 140 -1.07 -1.76 9.34
C ASP A 140 -2.41 -2.38 9.76
N ASN A 141 -3.37 -2.36 8.83
CA ASN A 141 -4.70 -2.95 9.00
C ASN A 141 -4.97 -3.98 7.90
N PHE A 142 -4.55 -5.22 8.14
CA PHE A 142 -4.54 -6.29 7.15
C PHE A 142 -3.92 -5.80 5.81
N MET A 143 -4.61 -6.00 4.69
CA MET A 143 -4.20 -5.55 3.35
C MET A 143 -4.96 -4.29 2.86
N ALA A 144 -5.61 -3.53 3.75
CA ALA A 144 -6.42 -2.36 3.37
C ALA A 144 -5.59 -1.12 2.95
N GLY A 145 -4.35 -1.03 3.43
CA GLY A 145 -3.44 0.09 3.19
C GLY A 145 -1.99 -0.38 3.12
N ARG A 146 -1.04 0.38 3.67
CA ARG A 146 0.35 -0.10 3.80
C ARG A 146 0.43 -1.17 4.88
N ALA A 147 1.15 -2.25 4.60
CA ALA A 147 1.22 -3.43 5.43
C ALA A 147 2.65 -3.98 5.53
N ASN A 148 2.97 -4.65 6.64
CA ASN A 148 4.23 -5.36 6.84
C ASN A 148 4.19 -6.78 6.27
N GLY A 149 5.31 -7.22 5.68
CA GLY A 149 5.52 -8.62 5.32
C GLY A 149 4.63 -9.13 4.19
N VAL A 150 4.33 -8.27 3.21
CA VAL A 150 3.52 -8.67 2.04
C VAL A 150 4.42 -9.19 0.92
N ALA A 151 4.08 -10.36 0.39
CA ALA A 151 4.63 -10.94 -0.83
C ALA A 151 3.62 -10.71 -1.96
N THR A 152 3.98 -9.89 -2.94
CA THR A 152 3.03 -9.44 -3.98
C THR A 152 3.53 -9.87 -5.35
N TYR A 153 2.71 -10.60 -6.07
CA TYR A 153 2.88 -10.84 -7.50
C TYR A 153 1.93 -9.93 -8.28
N ARG A 154 2.44 -9.26 -9.30
CA ARG A 154 1.65 -8.37 -10.18
C ARG A 154 1.94 -8.70 -11.63
N ASN A 155 0.91 -8.62 -12.47
CA ASN A 155 1.04 -8.76 -13.90
C ASN A 155 0.20 -7.71 -14.61
N SER A 156 0.79 -7.11 -15.65
CA SER A 156 0.12 -6.16 -16.53
C SER A 156 -0.14 -6.80 -17.89
N ASP A 157 -1.23 -6.40 -18.52
CA ASP A 157 -1.70 -6.87 -19.83
C ASP A 157 -1.90 -8.39 -19.92
N PHE A 158 -2.18 -9.03 -18.78
CA PHE A 158 -2.41 -10.46 -18.63
C PHE A 158 -1.43 -11.31 -19.45
N PHE A 159 -0.14 -11.19 -19.13
CA PHE A 159 0.97 -11.86 -19.82
C PHE A 159 1.14 -11.46 -21.29
N GLY A 160 0.71 -10.24 -21.65
CA GLY A 160 0.66 -9.75 -23.02
C GLY A 160 -0.49 -10.33 -23.85
N LEU A 161 -1.43 -11.06 -23.24
CA LEU A 161 -2.56 -11.67 -23.94
C LEU A 161 -3.78 -10.76 -24.03
N VAL A 162 -3.96 -9.87 -23.05
CA VAL A 162 -5.11 -8.95 -22.97
C VAL A 162 -4.61 -7.59 -22.53
N GLU A 163 -4.39 -6.70 -23.49
CA GLU A 163 -4.02 -5.31 -23.23
C GLU A 163 -5.05 -4.63 -22.31
N GLY A 164 -4.54 -3.91 -21.31
CA GLY A 164 -5.33 -3.20 -20.29
C GLY A 164 -5.79 -4.07 -19.12
N LEU A 165 -5.70 -5.41 -19.21
CA LEU A 165 -6.08 -6.30 -18.10
C LEU A 165 -4.90 -6.53 -17.15
N ASN A 166 -4.99 -5.95 -15.95
CA ASN A 166 -4.00 -6.11 -14.90
C ASN A 166 -4.54 -7.01 -13.78
N PHE A 167 -3.66 -7.72 -13.09
CA PHE A 167 -4.02 -8.42 -11.85
C PHE A 167 -2.86 -8.49 -10.86
N ALA A 168 -3.20 -8.68 -9.59
CA ALA A 168 -2.25 -8.98 -8.53
C ALA A 168 -2.74 -10.14 -7.66
N LEU A 169 -1.78 -10.88 -7.12
CA LEU A 169 -1.95 -11.86 -6.05
C LEU A 169 -1.03 -11.44 -4.91
N GLN A 170 -1.52 -11.48 -3.69
CA GLN A 170 -0.75 -11.09 -2.52
C GLN A 170 -0.95 -12.09 -1.39
N TYR A 171 0.13 -12.32 -0.66
CA TYR A 171 0.11 -13.03 0.62
C TYR A 171 0.70 -12.11 1.68
N GLN A 172 0.08 -12.07 2.85
CA GLN A 172 0.57 -11.37 4.04
C GLN A 172 0.82 -12.39 5.15
N GLY A 173 2.04 -12.41 5.69
CA GLY A 173 2.35 -13.25 6.85
C GLY A 173 1.80 -12.69 8.16
N ASN A 174 1.61 -13.57 9.14
CA ASN A 174 1.18 -13.22 10.50
C ASN A 174 2.07 -12.12 11.15
N ASN A 175 1.43 -11.12 11.74
CA ASN A 175 2.02 -9.99 12.47
C ASN A 175 1.38 -9.87 13.87
N GLU A 176 1.55 -10.89 14.70
CA GLU A 176 0.93 -11.00 16.02
C GLU A 176 1.85 -10.53 17.15
N GLY A 177 1.32 -9.74 18.08
CA GLY A 177 2.06 -9.24 19.24
C GLY A 177 2.52 -10.38 20.15
N SER A 178 3.71 -10.23 20.73
CA SER A 178 4.24 -11.26 21.64
C SER A 178 3.46 -11.27 22.96
N ASN A 179 3.02 -12.45 23.39
CA ASN A 179 2.43 -12.64 24.70
C ASN A 179 3.32 -13.55 25.54
N ALA A 180 3.93 -13.00 26.61
CA ALA A 180 4.82 -13.77 27.49
C ALA A 180 4.09 -14.83 28.34
N GLY A 181 2.75 -14.85 28.31
CA GLY A 181 1.91 -15.77 29.10
C GLY A 181 1.40 -17.02 28.37
N GLU A 182 1.46 -17.08 27.04
CA GLU A 182 0.93 -18.20 26.24
C GLU A 182 1.98 -18.70 25.22
N ASP A 183 2.49 -19.91 25.45
CA ASP A 183 3.05 -20.87 24.48
C ASP A 183 3.73 -20.35 23.19
N GLN A 184 4.80 -19.54 23.29
CA GLN A 184 5.62 -19.11 22.13
C GLN A 184 4.84 -18.47 20.97
N GLU A 185 3.69 -17.84 21.26
CA GLU A 185 2.88 -17.16 20.25
C GLU A 185 3.39 -15.75 19.91
N GLY A 186 3.09 -15.30 18.70
CA GLY A 186 3.49 -13.99 18.18
C GLY A 186 4.66 -14.01 17.20
N THR A 187 4.85 -12.90 16.50
CA THR A 187 5.94 -12.72 15.54
C THR A 187 6.86 -11.57 15.95
N LYS A 188 8.11 -11.63 15.53
CA LYS A 188 9.13 -10.61 15.84
C LYS A 188 8.68 -9.19 15.47
N ASN A 189 7.84 -9.09 14.45
CA ASN A 189 7.33 -7.86 13.87
C ASN A 189 5.84 -7.62 14.19
N GLY A 190 5.33 -8.27 15.24
CA GLY A 190 3.98 -8.05 15.73
C GLY A 190 3.74 -6.66 16.29
N HIS A 191 2.47 -6.29 16.37
CA HIS A 191 2.01 -5.00 16.89
C HIS A 191 1.53 -5.14 18.35
N GLU A 192 1.84 -4.15 19.19
CA GLU A 192 1.36 -4.11 20.58
C GLU A 192 -0.16 -3.88 20.65
N ASP A 193 -0.69 -3.04 19.77
CA ASP A 193 -2.12 -2.81 19.62
C ASP A 193 -2.73 -3.90 18.74
N VAL A 194 -3.63 -4.68 19.32
CA VAL A 194 -4.36 -5.79 18.68
C VAL A 194 -5.10 -5.37 17.41
N ARG A 195 -5.49 -4.10 17.26
CA ARG A 195 -6.21 -3.60 16.08
C ARG A 195 -5.33 -3.57 14.82
N PHE A 196 -4.01 -3.55 14.99
CA PHE A 196 -3.04 -3.52 13.89
C PHE A 196 -2.31 -4.86 13.71
N GLN A 197 -2.75 -5.89 14.43
CA GLN A 197 -2.28 -7.25 14.19
C GLN A 197 -3.05 -7.87 13.01
N ASN A 198 -2.47 -8.89 12.41
CA ASN A 198 -3.12 -9.73 11.40
C ASN A 198 -2.57 -11.14 11.50
N GLY A 199 -3.39 -12.16 11.24
CA GLY A 199 -2.91 -13.51 10.95
C GLY A 199 -2.37 -13.61 9.52
N ASP A 200 -2.14 -14.85 9.08
CA ASP A 200 -1.83 -15.11 7.67
C ASP A 200 -3.03 -14.76 6.78
N GLY A 201 -2.78 -14.26 5.58
CA GLY A 201 -3.86 -13.87 4.67
C GLY A 201 -3.45 -13.75 3.22
N PHE A 202 -4.45 -13.74 2.35
CA PHE A 202 -4.27 -13.60 0.92
C PHE A 202 -5.21 -12.55 0.32
N GLY A 203 -4.75 -11.91 -0.75
CA GLY A 203 -5.53 -10.93 -1.48
C GLY A 203 -5.35 -11.06 -2.98
N LEU A 204 -6.34 -10.56 -3.71
CA LEU A 204 -6.36 -10.47 -5.16
C LEU A 204 -6.82 -9.08 -5.57
N SER A 205 -6.28 -8.57 -6.67
CA SER A 205 -6.84 -7.39 -7.33
C SER A 205 -6.83 -7.59 -8.84
N THR A 206 -7.72 -6.90 -9.53
CA THR A 206 -7.72 -6.81 -10.98
C THR A 206 -8.26 -5.46 -11.42
N SER A 207 -7.73 -4.95 -12.54
CA SER A 207 -8.26 -3.78 -13.20
C SER A 207 -8.25 -3.97 -14.72
N TYR A 208 -9.18 -3.29 -15.38
CA TYR A 208 -9.22 -3.20 -16.83
C TYR A 208 -9.25 -1.74 -17.26
N ASP A 209 -8.23 -1.34 -18.01
CA ASP A 209 -8.10 0.00 -18.57
C ASP A 209 -8.65 0.03 -20.01
N PHE A 210 -9.68 0.83 -20.24
CA PHE A 210 -10.25 1.05 -21.57
C PHE A 210 -9.50 2.17 -22.30
N ASP A 211 -9.47 2.10 -23.64
CA ASP A 211 -8.76 3.04 -24.53
C ASP A 211 -9.32 4.47 -24.55
N PHE A 212 -10.50 4.69 -23.95
CA PHE A 212 -11.17 5.99 -23.85
C PHE A 212 -11.02 6.65 -22.48
N GLY A 213 -10.14 6.14 -21.62
CA GLY A 213 -9.78 6.75 -20.33
C GLY A 213 -10.64 6.29 -19.14
N LEU A 214 -11.59 5.39 -19.34
CA LEU A 214 -12.28 4.68 -18.25
C LEU A 214 -11.43 3.51 -17.77
N SER A 215 -11.38 3.26 -16.47
CA SER A 215 -10.91 2.00 -15.90
C SER A 215 -11.92 1.45 -14.91
N LEU A 216 -12.03 0.12 -14.84
CA LEU A 216 -12.81 -0.60 -13.84
C LEU A 216 -11.90 -1.50 -13.04
N GLY A 217 -12.13 -1.62 -11.73
CA GLY A 217 -11.26 -2.36 -10.84
C GLY A 217 -12.01 -3.02 -9.70
N ALA A 218 -11.46 -4.13 -9.21
CA ALA A 218 -11.95 -4.82 -8.04
C ALA A 218 -10.79 -5.45 -7.27
N ALA A 219 -10.91 -5.52 -5.96
CA ALA A 219 -9.98 -6.24 -5.11
C ALA A 219 -10.71 -6.96 -3.97
N TYR A 220 -10.09 -8.03 -3.49
CA TYR A 220 -10.57 -8.88 -2.42
C TYR A 220 -9.40 -9.29 -1.52
N SER A 221 -9.64 -9.40 -0.22
CA SER A 221 -8.69 -9.98 0.71
C SER A 221 -9.40 -10.75 1.81
N ASN A 222 -8.78 -11.82 2.30
CA ASN A 222 -9.19 -12.54 3.48
C ASN A 222 -7.94 -12.91 4.29
N SER A 223 -7.97 -12.61 5.58
CA SER A 223 -6.90 -12.92 6.52
C SER A 223 -7.48 -13.53 7.79
N ASP A 224 -6.75 -14.44 8.41
CA ASP A 224 -7.05 -14.87 9.76
C ASP A 224 -6.88 -13.70 10.74
N ARG A 225 -7.73 -13.67 11.77
CA ARG A 225 -7.58 -12.76 12.92
C ARG A 225 -6.73 -13.45 13.98
N THR A 226 -5.89 -12.71 14.68
CA THR A 226 -5.03 -13.28 15.73
C THR A 226 -5.86 -13.77 16.91
N ASN A 227 -5.31 -14.68 17.71
CA ASN A 227 -6.01 -15.22 18.88
C ASN A 227 -6.47 -14.12 19.83
N SER A 228 -5.64 -13.08 20.00
CA SER A 228 -5.98 -11.90 20.79
C SER A 228 -7.17 -11.12 20.24
N GLN A 229 -7.24 -10.93 18.92
CA GLN A 229 -8.37 -10.27 18.25
C GLN A 229 -9.67 -11.08 18.41
N VAL A 230 -9.60 -12.39 18.18
CA VAL A 230 -10.74 -13.31 18.30
C VAL A 230 -11.24 -13.35 19.74
N ALA A 231 -10.33 -13.49 20.72
CA ALA A 231 -10.67 -13.52 22.13
C ALA A 231 -11.41 -12.23 22.55
N LEU A 232 -10.85 -11.07 22.22
CA LEU A 232 -11.47 -9.78 22.55
C LEU A 232 -12.84 -9.59 21.89
N GLY A 233 -13.02 -10.06 20.66
CA GLY A 233 -14.32 -10.07 19.98
C GLY A 233 -15.33 -11.04 20.60
N GLY A 234 -14.87 -12.17 21.16
CA GLY A 234 -15.71 -13.20 21.77
C GLY A 234 -16.19 -12.89 23.20
N TYR A 235 -15.43 -12.11 23.98
CA TYR A 235 -15.79 -11.79 25.38
C TYR A 235 -16.86 -10.70 25.52
N HIS A 236 -17.16 -9.97 24.45
CA HIS A 236 -18.03 -8.80 24.48
C HIS A 236 -19.19 -8.93 23.46
N TYR A 237 -20.14 -9.84 23.69
CA TYR A 237 -21.41 -9.89 22.92
C TYR A 237 -22.47 -8.95 23.51
N ASN A 238 -22.14 -7.68 23.72
CA ASN A 238 -23.12 -6.66 24.08
C ASN A 238 -22.89 -5.37 23.29
N GLU A 239 -23.86 -4.45 23.34
CA GLU A 239 -23.84 -3.17 22.62
C GLU A 239 -22.65 -2.26 22.98
N TYR A 240 -21.88 -2.60 24.01
CA TYR A 240 -20.67 -1.88 24.46
C TYR A 240 -19.37 -2.56 24.01
N SER A 241 -19.45 -3.60 23.19
CA SER A 241 -18.26 -4.24 22.62
C SER A 241 -17.47 -3.26 21.78
N LYS A 242 -16.17 -3.22 22.03
CA LYS A 242 -15.22 -2.41 21.26
C LYS A 242 -14.55 -3.21 20.13
N PHE A 243 -14.81 -4.51 20.03
CA PHE A 243 -14.10 -5.42 19.14
C PHE A 243 -15.08 -6.29 18.34
N ALA A 244 -14.81 -6.44 17.05
CA ALA A 244 -15.53 -7.36 16.19
C ALA A 244 -15.16 -8.81 16.52
N GLY A 245 -16.17 -9.69 16.59
CA GLY A 245 -15.99 -11.14 16.65
C GLY A 245 -15.76 -11.77 15.27
N GLY A 246 -15.47 -13.06 15.25
CA GLY A 246 -15.16 -13.83 14.03
C GLY A 246 -13.68 -14.14 13.93
N ASP A 247 -13.36 -15.17 13.14
CA ASP A 247 -12.00 -15.74 13.04
C ASP A 247 -11.22 -15.16 11.85
N THR A 248 -11.89 -14.49 10.92
CA THR A 248 -11.29 -13.91 9.71
C THR A 248 -11.72 -12.46 9.51
N ALA A 249 -10.83 -11.66 8.94
CA ALA A 249 -11.11 -10.34 8.42
C ALA A 249 -11.18 -10.42 6.89
N GLU A 250 -12.31 -10.00 6.32
CA GLU A 250 -12.54 -9.97 4.89
C GLU A 250 -12.59 -8.52 4.41
N ALA A 251 -12.27 -8.26 3.15
CA ALA A 251 -12.54 -6.99 2.51
C ALA A 251 -12.76 -7.22 1.02
N TRP A 252 -13.71 -6.50 0.45
CA TRP A 252 -13.85 -6.39 -1.00
C TRP A 252 -14.13 -4.95 -1.37
N THR A 253 -13.54 -4.52 -2.47
CA THR A 253 -13.68 -3.17 -3.02
C THR A 253 -13.86 -3.25 -4.51
N PHE A 254 -14.64 -2.33 -5.06
CA PHE A 254 -14.80 -2.14 -6.48
C PHE A 254 -14.79 -0.65 -6.81
N GLY A 255 -14.28 -0.31 -7.98
CA GLY A 255 -14.13 1.08 -8.36
C GLY A 255 -14.21 1.29 -9.86
N ALA A 256 -14.47 2.54 -10.21
CA ALA A 256 -14.40 3.05 -11.56
C ALA A 256 -13.68 4.40 -11.54
N LYS A 257 -12.77 4.63 -12.48
CA LYS A 257 -12.18 5.95 -12.71
C LYS A 257 -12.30 6.35 -14.17
N TYR A 258 -12.45 7.63 -14.42
CA TYR A 258 -12.27 8.26 -15.71
C TYR A 258 -11.16 9.30 -15.58
N ASP A 259 -10.09 9.12 -16.36
CA ASP A 259 -8.91 9.98 -16.36
C ASP A 259 -8.52 10.30 -17.82
N ALA A 260 -9.17 11.31 -18.38
CA ALA A 260 -8.90 11.79 -19.72
C ALA A 260 -9.37 13.23 -19.89
N ASN A 261 -8.78 13.93 -20.87
CA ASN A 261 -9.17 15.28 -21.26
C ASN A 261 -9.08 16.31 -20.11
N ASN A 262 -8.06 16.17 -19.25
CA ASN A 262 -7.84 16.97 -18.04
C ASN A 262 -8.98 16.84 -17.00
N VAL A 263 -9.76 15.78 -17.06
CA VAL A 263 -10.82 15.47 -16.09
C VAL A 263 -10.47 14.17 -15.38
N TYR A 264 -10.47 14.24 -14.04
CA TYR A 264 -10.34 13.10 -13.16
C TYR A 264 -11.65 12.90 -12.39
N LEU A 265 -12.30 11.76 -12.56
CA LEU A 265 -13.47 11.33 -11.82
C LEU A 265 -13.24 9.91 -11.33
N ALA A 266 -13.36 9.66 -10.03
CA ALA A 266 -13.28 8.32 -9.48
C ALA A 266 -14.41 8.08 -8.48
N MET A 267 -14.85 6.83 -8.41
CA MET A 267 -15.74 6.33 -7.38
C MET A 267 -15.29 4.93 -6.98
N GLY A 268 -15.44 4.63 -5.69
CA GLY A 268 -15.17 3.33 -5.12
C GLY A 268 -16.22 3.02 -4.06
N ASP A 269 -16.47 1.74 -3.87
CA ASP A 269 -17.27 1.23 -2.76
C ASP A 269 -16.57 0.01 -2.18
N ALA A 270 -16.65 -0.12 -0.85
CA ALA A 270 -16.00 -1.17 -0.11
C ALA A 270 -16.95 -1.72 0.95
N ALA A 271 -16.90 -3.03 1.14
CA ALA A 271 -17.81 -3.73 2.03
C ALA A 271 -17.14 -4.91 2.75
N ASN A 272 -17.84 -5.40 3.78
CA ASN A 272 -17.36 -6.39 4.76
C ASN A 272 -16.09 -5.98 5.52
N LEU A 273 -15.91 -4.68 5.79
CA LEU A 273 -14.77 -4.12 6.52
C LEU A 273 -14.80 -4.43 8.03
N LEU A 274 -14.92 -5.71 8.40
CA LEU A 274 -14.83 -6.19 9.78
C LEU A 274 -13.38 -6.12 10.24
N ILE A 275 -12.98 -4.90 10.58
CA ILE A 275 -11.70 -4.51 11.17
C ILE A 275 -11.82 -4.62 12.68
#